data_AF-A0A7K3R398-F1
#
_entry.id   AF-A0A7K3R398-F1
#
_cell.length_a   1.000
_cell.length_b   1.000
_cell.length_c   1.000
_cell.angle_alpha   90.00
_cell.angle_beta   90.00
_cell.angle_gamma   90.00
#
_symmetry.space_group_name_H-M   'P 1'
#
loop_
_entity.id
_entity.type
_entity.pdbx_description
1 polymer ?
#
loop_
_entity_poly.entity_id
_entity_poly.type
_entity_poly.pdbx_seq_one_letter_code
_entity_poly.pdbx_strand_id
1 'polypeptide(L)'
;MPDTPARTAAPESGTRPVDALLRRALADVRSSRAPGLAPYVPEHPFPWSGAGLPLAGDEARPGAGPGGGGRAVIDLDRVLRLSLAVPSGTPGRLRPVPSAGALHPVRAHLLTGPGCSLPPGRYAYDPRAHRAHPRGPAPDGIPPGALVVLTVTASRTVAHYGHRAWPLLLLDTGHAAAALALAGPRAADALVCLDADAALLSAAAGLPATPDRPDAWPGSDPELPLAVVGLTPVGVGVTAGLPATLCAWAGVPPLAGTPSPRPGAETALPHELAATRHLLHRIAASPELPGGTWHPATRPGPVTDKTLQARRSAPPDDLDHPPGEDRLNRLLATAGTARPDGPAWTAAVGGGAPALYAKAPGSRGRLDVRASGDARPTLAHWAAGQQWIGGAGAVFLAHGCPGDAPPAVVRTCHLAAGYAAGAVQAHATALGLRSRPIGSWQQADLGAALGEAPGRDWIVHGLVVGAPSPPGRVAPGFVRHPPTSETPPAPTPIAPTPPVTSTPAAPAAPPGEEERP
;
A
#
# COMPACT_ATOMS: atom_id res chain seq x y z
N MET A 1 65.74 -18.24 -14.89
CA MET A 1 65.77 -17.94 -13.44
C MET A 1 65.30 -16.50 -13.23
N PRO A 2 64.09 -16.25 -12.70
CA PRO A 2 62.86 -16.98 -12.98
C PRO A 2 61.71 -16.05 -13.41
N ASP A 3 60.74 -16.69 -14.06
CA ASP A 3 59.44 -16.18 -14.47
C ASP A 3 58.64 -15.57 -13.32
N THR A 4 58.02 -14.41 -13.57
CA THR A 4 56.93 -13.89 -12.73
C THR A 4 55.61 -14.25 -13.43
N PRO A 5 54.71 -15.03 -12.80
CA PRO A 5 53.47 -15.42 -13.44
C PRO A 5 52.54 -14.21 -13.57
N ALA A 6 51.98 -14.05 -14.76
CA ALA A 6 50.90 -13.12 -15.02
C ALA A 6 49.80 -13.31 -13.97
N ARG A 7 49.58 -12.26 -13.16
CA ARG A 7 48.41 -12.16 -12.29
C ARG A 7 47.18 -12.30 -13.18
N THR A 8 46.49 -13.42 -13.02
CA THR A 8 45.15 -13.63 -13.53
C THR A 8 44.30 -12.48 -13.01
N ALA A 9 43.80 -11.64 -13.91
CA ALA A 9 42.83 -10.62 -13.58
C ALA A 9 41.67 -11.32 -12.86
N ALA A 10 41.38 -10.88 -11.64
CA ALA A 10 40.17 -11.28 -10.95
C ALA A 10 38.97 -10.98 -11.87
N PRO A 11 37.95 -11.85 -11.92
CA PRO A 11 36.76 -11.55 -12.71
C PRO A 11 36.17 -10.25 -12.17
N GLU A 12 36.09 -9.24 -13.03
CA GLU A 12 35.31 -8.03 -12.77
C GLU A 12 33.94 -8.48 -12.24
N SER A 13 33.63 -8.03 -11.03
CA SER A 13 32.37 -8.30 -10.35
C SER A 13 31.24 -7.86 -11.28
N GLY A 14 30.69 -8.83 -12.00
CA GLY A 14 29.78 -8.57 -13.11
C GLY A 14 28.57 -7.81 -12.62
N THR A 15 28.43 -6.57 -13.09
CA THR A 15 27.15 -5.88 -13.16
C THR A 15 26.23 -6.75 -13.99
N ARG A 16 25.49 -7.65 -13.34
CA ARG A 16 24.38 -8.36 -13.98
C ARG A 16 23.49 -7.29 -14.61
N PRO A 17 23.13 -7.39 -15.90
CA PRO A 17 22.25 -6.44 -16.55
C PRO A 17 21.02 -6.21 -15.67
N VAL A 18 20.59 -4.95 -15.50
CA VAL A 18 19.48 -4.55 -14.61
C VAL A 18 18.26 -5.45 -14.79
N ASP A 19 17.99 -5.83 -16.04
CA ASP A 19 16.91 -6.72 -16.47
C ASP A 19 17.02 -8.14 -15.91
N ALA A 20 18.23 -8.67 -15.76
CA ALA A 20 18.45 -10.01 -15.21
C ALA A 20 18.12 -10.09 -13.71
N LEU A 21 18.43 -9.04 -12.94
CA LEU A 21 18.07 -8.98 -11.51
C LEU A 21 16.55 -8.84 -11.34
N LEU A 22 15.90 -7.95 -12.11
CA LEU A 22 14.46 -7.76 -12.02
C LEU A 22 13.71 -9.03 -12.44
N ARG A 23 14.11 -9.68 -13.53
CA ARG A 23 13.55 -10.97 -13.97
C ARG A 23 13.66 -12.04 -12.88
N ARG A 24 14.82 -12.14 -12.22
CA ARG A 24 15.01 -13.06 -11.10
C ARG A 24 14.11 -12.70 -9.91
N ALA A 25 14.02 -11.42 -9.55
CA ALA A 25 13.17 -10.97 -8.46
C ALA A 25 11.68 -11.24 -8.73
N LEU A 26 11.22 -11.06 -9.98
CA LEU A 26 9.87 -11.42 -10.42
C LEU A 26 9.62 -12.93 -10.31
N ALA A 27 10.57 -13.75 -10.76
CA ALA A 27 10.48 -15.21 -10.63
C ALA A 27 10.43 -15.64 -9.16
N ASP A 28 11.26 -15.03 -8.30
CA ASP A 28 11.30 -15.33 -6.87
C ASP A 28 9.96 -15.01 -6.18
N VAL A 29 9.37 -13.83 -6.41
CA VAL A 29 8.08 -13.45 -5.76
C VAL A 29 6.88 -14.26 -6.23
N ARG A 30 6.96 -14.80 -7.44
CA ARG A 30 5.94 -15.69 -8.03
C ARG A 30 6.17 -17.14 -7.67
N SER A 31 7.29 -17.48 -7.04
CA SER A 31 7.58 -18.86 -6.64
C SER A 31 6.73 -19.29 -5.46
N SER A 32 6.46 -20.60 -5.36
CA SER A 32 5.78 -21.20 -4.20
C SER A 32 6.63 -21.19 -2.91
N ARG A 33 7.90 -20.77 -2.99
CA ARG A 33 8.82 -20.76 -1.84
C ARG A 33 8.27 -19.89 -0.72
N ALA A 34 8.17 -20.47 0.48
CA ALA A 34 7.82 -19.71 1.68
C ALA A 34 8.89 -18.64 1.97
N PRO A 35 8.51 -17.42 2.39
CA PRO A 35 9.46 -16.45 2.90
C PRO A 35 10.29 -17.03 4.05
N GLY A 36 11.57 -16.66 4.12
CA GLY A 36 12.39 -17.04 5.27
C GLY A 36 11.86 -16.38 6.55
N LEU A 37 11.98 -17.07 7.68
CA LEU A 37 11.65 -16.49 8.97
C LEU A 37 12.68 -15.40 9.32
N ALA A 38 12.21 -14.16 9.43
CA ALA A 38 13.00 -13.06 9.98
C ALA A 38 12.48 -12.66 11.37
N PRO A 39 13.35 -12.11 12.24
CA PRO A 39 12.92 -11.52 13.50
C PRO A 39 11.83 -10.47 13.27
N TYR A 40 10.85 -10.43 14.17
CA TYR A 40 9.80 -9.42 14.11
C TYR A 40 10.39 -8.01 14.24
N VAL A 41 9.97 -7.10 13.36
CA VAL A 41 10.36 -5.68 13.41
C VAL A 41 9.12 -4.85 13.82
N PRO A 42 9.12 -4.24 15.02
CA PRO A 42 7.99 -3.45 15.49
C PRO A 42 7.81 -2.16 14.68
N GLU A 43 6.65 -1.52 14.84
CA GLU A 43 6.52 -0.13 14.42
C GLU A 43 7.34 0.76 15.34
N HIS A 44 8.13 1.65 14.75
CA HIS A 44 8.93 2.62 15.50
C HIS A 44 8.20 3.96 15.61
N PRO A 45 8.55 4.80 16.61
CA PRO A 45 8.10 6.17 16.67
C PRO A 45 8.33 6.91 15.34
N PHE A 46 7.48 7.89 15.07
CA PHE A 46 7.64 8.76 13.91
C PHE A 46 9.02 9.45 13.99
N PRO A 47 9.85 9.38 12.94
CA PRO A 47 11.27 9.71 13.09
C PRO A 47 11.53 11.21 13.12
N TRP A 48 10.55 12.04 12.74
CA TRP A 48 10.70 13.49 12.70
C TRP A 48 10.38 14.07 14.08
N SER A 49 11.42 14.57 14.75
CA SER A 49 11.31 15.24 16.05
C SER A 49 10.84 16.70 15.90
N GLY A 50 10.47 17.33 17.01
CA GLY A 50 9.96 18.70 17.06
C GLY A 50 8.45 18.81 17.23
N ALA A 51 7.98 20.03 17.53
CA ALA A 51 6.56 20.31 17.75
C ALA A 51 5.78 20.18 16.42
N GLY A 52 5.05 19.08 16.27
CA GLY A 52 4.15 18.88 15.14
C GLY A 52 2.97 19.87 15.20
N LEU A 53 2.64 20.47 14.06
CA LEU A 53 1.49 21.36 13.92
C LEU A 53 0.18 20.56 13.84
N PRO A 54 -0.92 21.06 14.42
CA PRO A 54 -2.24 20.56 14.10
C PRO A 54 -2.56 20.80 12.62
N LEU A 55 -3.34 19.91 12.02
CA LEU A 55 -3.73 20.00 10.61
C LEU A 55 -4.95 20.92 10.37
N ALA A 56 -5.75 21.13 11.42
CA ALA A 56 -6.79 22.15 11.43
C ALA A 56 -6.12 23.52 11.56
N GLY A 57 -6.44 24.45 10.66
CA GLY A 57 -5.91 25.81 10.70
C GLY A 57 -6.31 26.56 11.98
N ASP A 58 -5.63 27.68 12.26
CA ASP A 58 -5.85 28.50 13.46
C ASP A 58 -7.27 29.06 13.60
N GLU A 59 -8.10 29.02 12.55
CA GLU A 59 -9.53 29.37 12.62
C GLU A 59 -10.35 28.47 13.56
N ALA A 60 -9.83 27.29 13.93
CA ALA A 60 -10.46 26.41 14.90
C ALA A 60 -10.14 26.75 16.37
N ARG A 61 -9.35 27.80 16.64
CA ARG A 61 -9.16 28.32 18.01
C ARG A 61 -10.34 29.21 18.41
N PRO A 62 -11.07 28.93 19.50
CA PRO A 62 -12.02 29.88 20.04
C PRO A 62 -11.27 31.16 20.45
N GLY A 63 -11.43 32.25 19.69
CA GLY A 63 -10.81 33.55 19.96
C GLY A 63 -10.12 34.26 18.79
N ALA A 64 -10.00 33.65 17.61
CA ALA A 64 -9.52 34.36 16.42
C ALA A 64 -10.61 35.33 15.90
N GLY A 65 -10.35 36.63 16.01
CA GLY A 65 -11.30 37.68 15.61
C GLY A 65 -11.64 37.67 14.11
N PRO A 66 -12.74 38.32 13.71
CA PRO A 66 -13.21 38.33 12.33
C PRO A 66 -12.35 39.30 11.50
N GLY A 67 -11.21 38.83 11.03
CA GLY A 67 -10.31 39.63 10.18
C GLY A 67 -9.49 38.74 9.25
N GLY A 68 -10.01 38.49 8.05
CA GLY A 68 -9.26 37.91 6.92
C GLY A 68 -9.42 36.40 6.65
N GLY A 69 -10.31 35.71 7.36
CA GLY A 69 -10.47 34.25 7.30
C GLY A 69 -11.29 33.75 6.11
N GLY A 70 -10.62 33.51 4.98
CA GLY A 70 -11.18 32.68 3.91
C GLY A 70 -11.00 31.20 4.25
N ARG A 71 -12.09 30.45 4.41
CA ARG A 71 -12.07 29.00 4.66
C ARG A 71 -11.15 28.31 3.64
N ALA A 72 -10.18 27.52 4.13
CA ALA A 72 -9.26 26.77 3.27
C ALA A 72 -10.04 25.95 2.23
N VAL A 73 -9.67 26.08 0.95
CA VAL A 73 -10.29 25.34 -0.16
C VAL A 73 -9.93 23.86 -0.05
N ILE A 74 -8.71 23.56 0.41
CA ILE A 74 -8.22 22.20 0.65
C ILE A 74 -7.99 21.99 2.14
N ASP A 75 -8.96 21.34 2.78
CA ASP A 75 -8.89 20.91 4.17
C ASP A 75 -8.06 19.62 4.30
N LEU A 76 -6.77 19.78 4.63
CA LEU A 76 -5.83 18.65 4.76
C LEU A 76 -6.10 17.81 6.01
N ASP A 77 -6.69 18.36 7.07
CA ASP A 77 -7.14 17.61 8.25
C ASP A 77 -8.15 16.54 7.82
N ARG A 78 -9.20 16.97 7.12
CA ARG A 78 -10.22 16.06 6.59
C ARG A 78 -9.65 15.05 5.60
N VAL A 79 -8.85 15.49 4.62
CA VAL A 79 -8.27 14.59 3.61
C VAL A 79 -7.44 13.49 4.27
N LEU A 80 -6.57 13.84 5.23
CA LEU A 80 -5.69 12.89 5.89
C LEU A 80 -6.44 11.95 6.85
N ARG A 81 -7.51 12.40 7.52
CA ARG A 81 -8.39 11.53 8.33
C ARG A 81 -9.09 10.45 7.52
N LEU A 82 -9.55 10.79 6.32
CA LEU A 82 -10.29 9.87 5.45
C LEU A 82 -9.38 8.89 4.70
N SER A 83 -8.06 9.13 4.71
CA SER A 83 -7.08 8.38 3.91
C SER A 83 -6.04 7.65 4.77
N LEU A 84 -5.18 8.38 5.47
CA LEU A 84 -3.93 7.87 6.03
C LEU A 84 -3.88 7.85 7.56
N ALA A 85 -4.69 8.67 8.24
CA ALA A 85 -4.66 8.79 9.70
C ALA A 85 -5.03 7.49 10.41
N VAL A 86 -4.40 7.24 11.55
CA VAL A 86 -4.91 6.28 12.52
C VAL A 86 -6.23 6.81 13.09
N PRO A 87 -7.32 6.03 13.07
CA PRO A 87 -8.57 6.44 13.69
C PRO A 87 -8.41 6.67 15.20
N SER A 88 -8.91 7.79 15.70
CA SER A 88 -8.85 8.16 17.11
C SER A 88 -9.48 7.08 18.01
N GLY A 89 -8.88 6.85 19.18
CA GLY A 89 -9.37 5.86 20.15
C GLY A 89 -9.13 4.40 19.76
N THR A 90 -8.34 4.13 18.72
CA THR A 90 -7.98 2.75 18.32
C THR A 90 -6.52 2.43 18.65
N PRO A 91 -6.14 1.14 18.77
CA PRO A 91 -4.74 0.72 18.98
C PRO A 91 -3.78 1.11 17.84
N GLY A 92 -4.28 1.68 16.74
CA GLY A 92 -3.47 2.09 15.58
C GLY A 92 -3.02 0.96 14.67
N ARG A 93 -3.50 -0.26 14.88
CA ARG A 93 -3.25 -1.39 13.97
C ARG A 93 -3.90 -1.17 12.60
N LEU A 94 -5.12 -0.64 12.56
CA LEU A 94 -5.85 -0.42 11.31
C LEU A 94 -5.88 1.07 10.97
N ARG A 95 -5.86 1.35 9.65
CA ARG A 95 -6.01 2.67 9.06
C ARG A 95 -7.09 2.61 7.98
N PRO A 96 -7.63 3.74 7.50
CA PRO A 96 -8.55 3.72 6.38
C PRO A 96 -7.89 3.01 5.19
N VAL A 97 -6.72 3.46 4.73
CA VAL A 97 -5.93 2.75 3.71
C VAL A 97 -5.58 1.31 4.16
N PRO A 98 -5.84 0.28 3.34
CA PRO A 98 -5.42 -1.07 3.66
C PRO A 98 -3.90 -1.20 3.46
N SER A 99 -3.28 -2.12 4.18
CA SER A 99 -1.87 -2.45 4.02
C SER A 99 -1.67 -3.94 4.27
N ALA A 100 -0.78 -4.57 3.50
CA ALA A 100 -0.41 -5.96 3.72
C ALA A 100 0.08 -6.17 5.17
N GLY A 101 -0.55 -7.11 5.87
CA GLY A 101 -0.23 -7.43 7.27
C GLY A 101 -0.50 -6.29 8.25
N ALA A 102 -1.21 -5.24 7.82
CA ALA A 102 -1.37 -3.99 8.56
C ALA A 102 -0.03 -3.36 9.00
N LEU A 103 0.99 -3.46 8.15
CA LEU A 103 2.36 -2.99 8.44
C LEU A 103 2.57 -1.51 8.13
N HIS A 104 1.69 -0.92 7.32
CA HIS A 104 1.63 0.50 6.97
C HIS A 104 2.99 1.10 6.59
N PRO A 105 3.65 0.57 5.54
CA PRO A 105 4.98 0.99 5.14
C PRO A 105 5.02 2.38 4.50
N VAL A 106 3.86 2.88 4.04
CA VAL A 106 3.74 4.14 3.32
C VAL A 106 3.79 5.33 4.28
N ARG A 107 4.60 6.33 3.95
CA ARG A 107 4.66 7.64 4.59
C ARG A 107 4.26 8.73 3.60
N ALA A 108 3.86 9.88 4.12
CA ALA A 108 3.42 11.02 3.33
C ALA A 108 4.22 12.28 3.72
N HIS A 109 4.77 12.93 2.70
CA HIS A 109 5.39 14.26 2.81
C HIS A 109 4.49 15.26 2.10
N LEU A 110 4.06 16.29 2.82
CA LEU A 110 3.13 17.31 2.35
C LEU A 110 3.94 18.50 1.85
N LEU A 111 3.72 18.88 0.59
CA LEU A 111 4.23 20.11 -0.01
C LEU A 111 3.03 21.02 -0.21
N THR A 112 2.88 22.00 0.66
CA THR A 112 1.67 22.81 0.73
C THR A 112 1.94 24.21 0.19
N GLY A 113 1.14 24.63 -0.78
CA GLY A 113 1.03 26.01 -1.23
C GLY A 113 -0.13 26.72 -0.54
N PRO A 114 -0.44 27.96 -0.97
CA PRO A 114 -1.59 28.72 -0.47
C PRO A 114 -2.93 27.97 -0.62
N GLY A 115 -3.93 28.35 0.17
CA GLY A 115 -5.30 27.81 0.07
C GLY A 115 -5.53 26.44 0.72
N CYS A 116 -4.53 25.91 1.45
CA CYS A 116 -4.65 24.71 2.27
C CYS A 116 -4.89 25.06 3.75
N SER A 117 -5.37 24.08 4.55
CA SER A 117 -5.53 24.25 6.00
C SER A 117 -4.22 24.36 6.78
N LEU A 118 -3.10 23.96 6.16
CA LEU A 118 -1.74 24.21 6.65
C LEU A 118 -1.14 25.44 5.97
N PRO A 119 -0.31 26.23 6.68
CA PRO A 119 0.48 27.29 6.07
C PRO A 119 1.41 26.74 4.97
N PRO A 120 1.71 27.51 3.92
CA PRO A 120 2.62 27.07 2.87
C PRO A 120 3.98 26.59 3.42
N GLY A 121 4.41 25.41 2.99
CA GLY A 121 5.63 24.78 3.50
C GLY A 121 5.72 23.29 3.20
N ARG A 122 6.85 22.70 3.61
CA ARG A 122 7.07 21.24 3.59
C ARG A 122 6.84 20.65 4.96
N TYR A 123 6.20 19.49 4.98
CA TYR A 123 5.90 18.78 6.20
C TYR A 123 6.09 17.27 6.04
N ALA A 124 6.55 16.61 7.10
CA ALA A 124 6.41 15.17 7.25
C ALA A 124 5.13 14.88 8.06
N TYR A 125 4.23 14.04 7.55
CA TYR A 125 2.97 13.75 8.22
C TYR A 125 3.08 12.53 9.14
N ASP A 126 2.77 12.71 10.43
CA ASP A 126 2.61 11.62 11.40
C ASP A 126 1.15 11.13 11.41
N PRO A 127 0.86 9.92 10.89
CA PRO A 127 -0.48 9.36 10.89
C PRO A 127 -0.98 8.93 12.27
N ARG A 128 -0.10 8.69 13.25
CA ARG A 128 -0.47 8.27 14.61
C ARG A 128 -0.87 9.46 15.47
N ALA A 129 -0.01 10.48 15.52
CA ALA A 129 -0.31 11.71 16.24
C ALA A 129 -1.30 12.60 15.48
N HIS A 130 -1.50 12.34 14.19
CA HIS A 130 -2.25 13.20 13.27
C HIS A 130 -1.73 14.64 13.33
N ARG A 131 -0.43 14.78 13.04
CA ARG A 131 0.34 16.03 13.08
C ARG A 131 1.24 16.19 11.87
N ALA A 132 1.48 17.43 11.47
CA ALA A 132 2.41 17.79 10.41
C ALA A 132 3.69 18.38 11.01
N HIS A 133 4.83 17.72 10.81
CA HIS A 133 6.13 18.18 11.30
C HIS A 133 6.78 19.08 10.26
N PRO A 134 6.99 20.39 10.53
CA PRO A 134 7.58 21.32 9.56
C PRO A 134 9.00 20.92 9.18
N ARG A 135 9.33 21.04 7.88
CA ARG A 135 10.63 20.62 7.31
C ARG A 135 11.27 21.68 6.42
N GLY A 136 10.58 22.77 6.12
CA GLY A 136 11.13 23.88 5.35
C GLY A 136 10.05 24.74 4.70
N PRO A 137 10.44 25.90 4.17
CA PRO A 137 9.52 26.82 3.54
C PRO A 137 9.01 26.30 2.19
N ALA A 138 7.93 26.91 1.72
CA ALA A 138 7.50 26.79 0.33
C ALA A 138 8.42 27.62 -0.59
N PRO A 139 8.62 27.20 -1.85
CA PRO A 139 9.20 28.07 -2.87
C PRO A 139 8.37 29.35 -3.06
N ASP A 140 9.03 30.45 -3.38
CA ASP A 140 8.36 31.70 -3.71
C ASP A 140 7.47 31.53 -4.95
N GLY A 141 6.27 32.10 -4.91
CA GLY A 141 5.34 32.07 -6.04
C GLY A 141 4.71 30.71 -6.34
N ILE A 142 4.81 29.73 -5.43
CA ILE A 142 4.19 28.41 -5.63
C ILE A 142 2.65 28.55 -5.79
N PRO A 143 2.03 27.83 -6.75
CA PRO A 143 0.58 27.92 -6.95
C PRO A 143 -0.21 27.37 -5.75
N PRO A 144 -1.49 27.78 -5.59
CA PRO A 144 -2.37 27.22 -4.58
C PRO A 144 -2.57 25.70 -4.72
N GLY A 145 -2.68 25.01 -3.59
CA GLY A 145 -2.88 23.56 -3.55
C GLY A 145 -1.84 22.81 -2.74
N ALA A 146 -1.87 21.48 -2.81
CA ALA A 146 -0.93 20.62 -2.12
C ALA A 146 -0.46 19.47 -3.02
N LEU A 147 0.81 19.10 -2.89
CA LEU A 147 1.35 17.82 -3.36
C LEU A 147 1.60 16.92 -2.15
N VAL A 148 1.29 15.64 -2.28
CA VAL A 148 1.56 14.62 -1.28
C VAL A 148 2.48 13.59 -1.90
N VAL A 149 3.77 13.64 -1.54
CA VAL A 149 4.77 12.67 -1.98
C VAL A 149 4.67 11.44 -1.08
N LEU A 150 4.49 10.27 -1.70
CA LEU A 150 4.36 8.99 -1.03
C LEU A 150 5.68 8.22 -1.10
N THR A 151 6.18 7.84 0.07
CA THR A 151 7.41 7.07 0.25
C THR A 151 7.12 5.77 0.98
N VAL A 152 8.04 4.81 0.92
CA VAL A 152 7.96 3.57 1.70
C VAL A 152 9.20 3.32 2.54
N THR A 153 8.99 2.72 3.71
CA THR A 153 10.05 2.06 4.49
C THR A 153 9.89 0.55 4.41
N ALA A 154 10.91 -0.16 3.93
CA ALA A 154 10.79 -1.58 3.58
C ALA A 154 10.92 -2.54 4.76
N SER A 155 11.61 -2.12 5.84
CA SER A 155 12.11 -3.02 6.90
C SER A 155 11.04 -3.96 7.49
N ARG A 156 9.87 -3.42 7.87
CA ARG A 156 8.79 -4.21 8.48
C ARG A 156 8.17 -5.19 7.50
N THR A 157 7.92 -4.73 6.26
CA THR A 157 7.33 -5.56 5.21
C THR A 157 8.27 -6.68 4.80
N VAL A 158 9.58 -6.41 4.69
CA VAL A 158 10.59 -7.44 4.43
C VAL A 158 10.69 -8.43 5.59
N ALA A 159 10.69 -7.96 6.84
CA ALA A 159 10.73 -8.86 7.99
C ALA A 159 9.52 -9.82 8.06
N HIS A 160 8.38 -9.41 7.50
CA HIS A 160 7.16 -10.23 7.49
C HIS A 160 7.01 -11.09 6.23
N TYR A 161 7.36 -10.55 5.06
CA TYR A 161 7.09 -11.19 3.76
C TYR A 161 8.35 -11.63 3.00
N GLY A 162 9.55 -11.37 3.55
CA GLY A 162 10.83 -11.67 2.94
C GLY A 162 10.94 -11.18 1.50
N HIS A 163 11.40 -12.05 0.61
CA HIS A 163 11.46 -11.78 -0.84
C HIS A 163 10.13 -11.32 -1.46
N ARG A 164 8.95 -11.67 -0.89
CA ARG A 164 7.62 -11.26 -1.41
C ARG A 164 7.23 -9.83 -1.03
N ALA A 165 8.06 -9.10 -0.28
CA ALA A 165 7.73 -7.78 0.24
C ALA A 165 7.66 -6.67 -0.82
N TRP A 166 8.54 -6.69 -1.82
CA TRP A 166 8.70 -5.54 -2.72
C TRP A 166 7.46 -5.23 -3.58
N PRO A 167 6.68 -6.21 -4.12
CA PRO A 167 5.45 -5.90 -4.81
C PRO A 167 4.39 -5.33 -3.85
N LEU A 168 4.34 -5.83 -2.61
CA LEU A 168 3.41 -5.35 -1.59
C LEU A 168 3.64 -3.87 -1.24
N LEU A 169 4.90 -3.42 -1.23
CA LEU A 169 5.26 -2.02 -1.03
C LEU A 169 4.72 -1.11 -2.15
N LEU A 170 4.76 -1.58 -3.40
CA LEU A 170 4.16 -0.89 -4.55
C LEU A 170 2.62 -0.89 -4.43
N LEU A 171 2.01 -2.03 -4.11
CA LEU A 171 0.56 -2.16 -3.96
C LEU A 171 0.00 -1.26 -2.84
N ASP A 172 0.65 -1.24 -1.68
CA ASP A 172 0.27 -0.38 -0.55
C ASP A 172 0.39 1.11 -0.93
N THR A 173 1.41 1.49 -1.71
CA THR A 173 1.54 2.85 -2.23
C THR A 173 0.39 3.21 -3.17
N GLY A 174 0.02 2.31 -4.07
CA GLY A 174 -1.14 2.49 -4.95
C GLY A 174 -2.44 2.69 -4.16
N HIS A 175 -2.66 1.86 -3.13
CA HIS A 175 -3.81 2.01 -2.22
C HIS A 175 -3.81 3.37 -1.50
N ALA A 176 -2.66 3.84 -1.03
CA ALA A 176 -2.51 5.14 -0.39
C ALA A 176 -2.82 6.30 -1.35
N ALA A 177 -2.33 6.22 -2.59
CA ALA A 177 -2.64 7.20 -3.64
C ALA A 177 -4.14 7.25 -3.94
N ALA A 178 -4.80 6.09 -4.03
CA ALA A 178 -6.27 6.03 -4.21
C ALA A 178 -7.01 6.62 -3.02
N ALA A 179 -6.59 6.31 -1.79
CA ALA A 179 -7.21 6.83 -0.59
C ALA A 179 -7.15 8.37 -0.52
N LEU A 180 -5.99 8.96 -0.85
CA LEU A 180 -5.82 10.43 -0.91
C LEU A 180 -6.68 11.05 -2.02
N ALA A 181 -6.63 10.50 -3.23
CA ALA A 181 -7.37 10.99 -4.37
C ALA A 181 -8.89 10.96 -4.14
N LEU A 182 -9.40 9.88 -3.55
CA LEU A 182 -10.81 9.77 -3.18
C LEU A 182 -11.20 10.69 -2.01
N ALA A 183 -10.28 10.99 -1.10
CA ALA A 183 -10.53 11.89 0.02
C ALA A 183 -10.54 13.38 -0.38
N GLY A 184 -9.93 13.72 -1.52
CA GLY A 184 -9.89 15.07 -2.08
C GLY A 184 -11.26 15.77 -2.07
N PRO A 185 -11.33 17.06 -1.71
CA PRO A 185 -12.59 17.79 -1.65
C PRO A 185 -13.16 17.99 -3.07
N ARG A 186 -14.48 18.08 -3.21
CA ARG A 186 -15.14 18.30 -4.51
C ARG A 186 -14.77 19.64 -5.17
N ALA A 187 -14.27 20.59 -4.38
CA ALA A 187 -13.78 21.88 -4.84
C ALA A 187 -12.31 21.85 -5.31
N ALA A 188 -11.66 20.69 -5.29
CA ALA A 188 -10.31 20.49 -5.81
C ALA A 188 -10.28 19.34 -6.83
N ASP A 189 -9.48 19.53 -7.87
CA ASP A 189 -9.06 18.44 -8.74
C ASP A 189 -8.01 17.59 -8.02
N ALA A 190 -8.18 16.28 -8.03
CA ALA A 190 -7.20 15.33 -7.57
C ALA A 190 -6.50 14.70 -8.78
N LEU A 191 -5.19 14.87 -8.87
CA LEU A 191 -4.37 14.27 -9.91
C LEU A 191 -3.34 13.33 -9.29
N VAL A 192 -3.05 12.22 -9.98
CA VAL A 192 -2.17 11.18 -9.47
C VAL A 192 -1.08 10.92 -10.51
N CYS A 193 0.16 10.86 -10.03
CA CYS A 193 1.33 10.51 -10.81
C CYS A 193 2.06 9.35 -10.12
N LEU A 194 2.16 8.22 -10.82
CA LEU A 194 2.72 6.96 -10.30
C LEU A 194 4.11 6.63 -10.86
N ASP A 195 4.62 7.46 -11.76
CA ASP A 195 5.81 7.22 -12.60
C ASP A 195 6.83 8.38 -12.57
N ALA A 196 6.60 9.43 -11.77
CA ALA A 196 7.59 10.48 -11.52
C ALA A 196 8.90 9.90 -10.99
N ASP A 197 10.02 10.50 -11.40
CA ASP A 197 11.35 10.01 -11.04
C ASP A 197 11.61 10.11 -9.54
N ALA A 198 12.17 9.04 -8.97
CA ALA A 198 12.45 8.95 -7.55
C ALA A 198 13.39 10.05 -7.05
N ALA A 199 14.40 10.47 -7.82
CA ALA A 199 15.31 11.52 -7.38
C ALA A 199 14.59 12.88 -7.31
N LEU A 200 13.72 13.16 -8.28
CA LEU A 200 12.86 14.36 -8.24
C LEU A 200 11.93 14.34 -7.02
N LEU A 201 11.26 13.22 -6.76
CA LEU A 201 10.37 13.08 -5.61
C LEU A 201 11.12 13.21 -4.27
N SER A 202 12.31 12.61 -4.15
CA SER A 202 13.17 12.78 -2.97
C SER A 202 13.55 14.23 -2.76
N ALA A 203 14.03 14.92 -3.80
CA ALA A 203 14.42 16.32 -3.71
C ALA A 203 13.25 17.22 -3.31
N ALA A 204 12.07 17.03 -3.92
CA ALA A 204 10.86 17.77 -3.58
C ALA A 204 10.44 17.55 -2.12
N ALA A 205 10.46 16.30 -1.64
CA ALA A 205 10.16 15.95 -0.25
C ALA A 205 11.25 16.37 0.76
N GLY A 206 12.42 16.83 0.30
CA GLY A 206 13.56 17.15 1.17
C GLY A 206 14.20 15.91 1.79
N LEU A 207 14.28 14.83 1.02
CA LEU A 207 14.90 13.56 1.36
C LEU A 207 16.23 13.37 0.59
N PRO A 208 17.15 12.51 1.09
CA PRO A 208 18.37 12.18 0.38
C PRO A 208 18.10 11.61 -1.01
N ALA A 209 18.92 11.99 -1.99
CA ALA A 209 18.76 11.61 -3.39
C ALA A 209 18.98 10.10 -3.63
N THR A 210 19.86 9.46 -2.84
CA THR A 210 20.14 8.03 -2.95
C THR A 210 19.98 7.31 -1.60
N PRO A 211 19.28 6.17 -1.57
CA PRO A 211 19.18 5.34 -0.36
C PRO A 211 20.51 4.68 0.02
N ASP A 212 21.45 4.60 -0.93
CA ASP A 212 22.77 3.96 -0.78
C ASP A 212 23.85 4.90 -0.20
N ARG A 213 23.46 6.10 0.26
CA ARG A 213 24.35 7.00 1.01
C ARG A 213 23.92 7.01 2.49
N PRO A 214 24.17 5.92 3.26
CA PRO A 214 23.80 5.83 4.67
C PRO A 214 24.42 6.95 5.51
N ASP A 215 25.50 7.56 5.02
CA ASP A 215 26.19 8.70 5.65
C ASP A 215 25.34 9.97 5.74
N ALA A 216 24.29 10.11 4.89
CA ALA A 216 23.44 11.30 4.92
C ALA A 216 22.65 11.36 6.23
N TRP A 217 22.05 10.24 6.65
CA TRP A 217 21.32 10.08 7.92
C TRP A 217 21.60 8.70 8.54
N PRO A 218 22.76 8.53 9.20
CA PRO A 218 23.16 7.26 9.79
C PRO A 218 22.10 6.71 10.75
N GLY A 219 21.78 5.44 10.59
CA GLY A 219 20.82 4.72 11.43
C GLY A 219 19.34 5.00 11.15
N SER A 220 18.97 5.76 10.12
CA SER A 220 17.55 5.90 9.70
C SER A 220 17.12 4.79 8.72
N ASP A 221 15.82 4.47 8.62
CA ASP A 221 15.34 3.73 7.42
C ASP A 221 15.43 4.69 6.23
N PRO A 222 16.06 4.29 5.13
CA PRO A 222 15.86 4.97 3.86
C PRO A 222 14.37 4.94 3.49
N GLU A 223 13.83 6.12 3.22
CA GLU A 223 12.51 6.29 2.62
C GLU A 223 12.65 6.30 1.10
N LEU A 224 11.92 5.42 0.42
CA LEU A 224 11.97 5.30 -1.03
C LEU A 224 10.71 5.94 -1.64
N PRO A 225 10.82 7.05 -2.40
CA PRO A 225 9.66 7.67 -3.02
C PRO A 225 9.14 6.83 -4.20
N LEU A 226 7.82 6.76 -4.34
CA LEU A 226 7.17 5.91 -5.35
C LEU A 226 6.05 6.61 -6.12
N ALA A 227 5.37 7.59 -5.52
CA ALA A 227 4.24 8.27 -6.17
C ALA A 227 4.02 9.67 -5.59
N VAL A 228 3.21 10.47 -6.28
CA VAL A 228 2.75 11.76 -5.79
C VAL A 228 1.28 11.99 -6.16
N VAL A 229 0.53 12.60 -5.25
CA VAL A 229 -0.86 13.03 -5.45
C VAL A 229 -0.93 14.55 -5.35
N GLY A 230 -1.52 15.19 -6.35
CA GLY A 230 -1.77 16.63 -6.38
C GLY A 230 -3.23 16.92 -6.06
N LEU A 231 -3.46 17.91 -5.20
CA LEU A 231 -4.76 18.49 -4.90
C LEU A 231 -4.72 19.97 -5.28
N THR A 232 -5.44 20.34 -6.33
CA THR A 232 -5.43 21.71 -6.88
C THR A 232 -6.83 22.30 -6.85
N PRO A 233 -7.04 23.55 -6.42
CA PRO A 233 -8.34 24.20 -6.51
C PRO A 233 -8.90 24.17 -7.94
N VAL A 234 -10.20 23.87 -8.09
CA VAL A 234 -10.87 23.83 -9.40
C VAL A 234 -10.85 25.21 -10.06
N GLY A 235 -10.69 25.24 -11.39
CA GLY A 235 -10.80 26.48 -12.19
C GLY A 235 -9.55 27.35 -12.21
N VAL A 236 -8.53 27.00 -11.44
CA VAL A 236 -7.18 27.55 -11.61
C VAL A 236 -6.48 26.63 -12.61
N GLY A 237 -5.93 27.14 -13.72
CA GLY A 237 -5.25 26.35 -14.77
C GLY A 237 -3.95 25.64 -14.33
N VAL A 238 -3.84 25.28 -13.05
CA VAL A 238 -2.69 24.70 -12.35
C VAL A 238 -2.47 23.24 -12.72
N THR A 239 -3.49 22.54 -13.22
CA THR A 239 -3.40 21.11 -13.55
C THR A 239 -2.32 20.81 -14.60
N ALA A 240 -2.11 21.71 -15.58
CA ALA A 240 -1.04 21.60 -16.57
C ALA A 240 0.36 21.92 -16.01
N GLY A 241 0.43 22.61 -14.86
CA GLY A 241 1.68 23.06 -14.23
C GLY A 241 2.21 22.16 -13.12
N LEU A 242 1.58 21.01 -12.84
CA LEU A 242 1.99 20.12 -11.73
C LEU A 242 3.43 19.58 -11.86
N PRO A 243 3.92 19.14 -13.04
CA PRO A 243 5.32 18.77 -13.21
C PRO A 243 6.27 19.92 -12.85
N ALA A 244 5.99 21.14 -13.33
CA ALA A 244 6.80 22.32 -13.03
C ALA A 244 6.74 22.70 -11.54
N THR A 245 5.58 22.56 -10.91
CA THR A 245 5.37 22.76 -9.47
C THR A 245 6.24 21.79 -8.67
N LEU A 246 6.26 20.51 -9.04
CA LEU A 246 7.10 19.50 -8.41
C LEU A 246 8.60 19.83 -8.57
N CYS A 247 9.02 20.25 -9.75
CA CYS A 247 10.40 20.73 -9.99
C CYS A 247 10.76 21.96 -9.14
N ALA A 248 9.84 22.91 -8.97
CA ALA A 248 10.06 24.08 -8.11
C ALA A 248 10.29 23.69 -6.64
N TRP A 249 9.53 22.72 -6.13
CA TRP A 249 9.77 22.16 -4.79
C TRP A 249 11.14 21.48 -4.68
N ALA A 250 11.57 20.75 -5.72
CA ALA A 250 12.88 20.11 -5.74
C ALA A 250 14.05 21.10 -5.80
N GLY A 251 13.86 22.28 -6.40
CA GLY A 251 14.89 23.32 -6.54
C GLY A 251 15.19 24.11 -5.26
N VAL A 252 14.29 24.09 -4.28
CA VAL A 252 14.52 24.76 -3.00
C VAL A 252 15.18 23.78 -2.02
N PRO A 253 16.31 24.13 -1.38
CA PRO A 253 16.93 23.26 -0.39
C PRO A 253 16.03 23.11 0.84
N PRO A 254 15.88 21.90 1.40
CA PRO A 254 15.13 21.73 2.65
C PRO A 254 15.86 22.44 3.81
N LEU A 255 15.11 22.95 4.79
CA LEU A 255 15.74 23.29 6.07
C LEU A 255 16.14 21.97 6.73
N ALA A 256 17.40 21.85 7.12
CA ALA A 256 17.93 20.61 7.69
C ALA A 256 17.20 20.22 8.98
N GLY A 257 16.19 19.36 8.86
CA GLY A 257 15.78 18.44 9.91
C GLY A 257 16.37 17.08 9.57
N THR A 258 17.14 16.49 10.48
CA THR A 258 17.56 15.10 10.39
C THR A 258 16.51 14.23 11.09
N PRO A 259 16.10 13.10 10.49
CA PRO A 259 15.27 12.15 11.21
C PRO A 259 16.07 11.58 12.37
N SER A 260 15.38 11.26 13.45
CA SER A 260 15.99 10.63 14.63
C SER A 260 16.65 9.31 14.22
N PRO A 261 17.95 9.12 14.50
CA PRO A 261 18.63 7.85 14.26
C PRO A 261 17.95 6.71 15.00
N ARG A 262 18.01 5.50 14.45
CA ARG A 262 17.51 4.30 15.13
C ARG A 262 18.66 3.62 15.86
N PRO A 263 18.56 3.43 17.19
CA PRO A 263 19.49 2.58 17.92
C PRO A 263 19.48 1.16 17.33
N GLY A 264 20.66 0.59 17.04
CA GLY A 264 20.81 -0.78 16.50
C GLY A 264 20.73 -0.94 14.98
N ALA A 265 20.59 0.15 14.22
CA ALA A 265 20.60 0.10 12.74
C ALA A 265 21.98 -0.18 12.11
N GLU A 266 23.04 -0.26 12.93
CA GLU A 266 24.43 -0.53 12.51
C GLU A 266 24.72 -2.02 12.28
N THR A 267 23.82 -2.94 12.67
CA THR A 267 23.98 -4.37 12.35
C THR A 267 23.89 -4.61 10.84
N ALA A 268 24.69 -5.55 10.33
CA ALA A 268 24.66 -5.95 8.92
C ALA A 268 23.22 -6.12 8.41
N LEU A 269 22.84 -5.31 7.42
CA LEU A 269 21.50 -5.34 6.85
C LEU A 269 21.21 -6.74 6.31
N PRO A 270 20.06 -7.36 6.67
CA PRO A 270 19.66 -8.62 6.08
C PRO A 270 19.68 -8.52 4.55
N HIS A 271 20.26 -9.52 3.87
CA HIS A 271 20.44 -9.52 2.42
C HIS A 271 19.14 -9.21 1.66
N GLU A 272 18.00 -9.74 2.11
CA GLU A 272 16.69 -9.49 1.49
C GLU A 272 16.24 -8.02 1.60
N LEU A 273 16.57 -7.34 2.69
CA LEU A 273 16.24 -5.92 2.88
C LEU A 273 17.08 -5.03 1.96
N ALA A 274 18.39 -5.31 1.87
CA ALA A 274 19.28 -4.62 0.94
C ALA A 274 18.83 -4.83 -0.52
N ALA A 275 18.54 -6.07 -0.92
CA ALA A 275 18.05 -6.41 -2.24
C ALA A 275 16.72 -5.72 -2.57
N THR A 276 15.78 -5.68 -1.63
CA THR A 276 14.49 -5.00 -1.78
C THR A 276 14.65 -3.50 -2.00
N ARG A 277 15.50 -2.84 -1.19
CA ARG A 277 15.76 -1.41 -1.33
C ARG A 277 16.41 -1.07 -2.67
N HIS A 278 17.44 -1.83 -3.06
CA HIS A 278 18.11 -1.66 -4.35
C HIS A 278 17.14 -1.86 -5.51
N LEU A 279 16.29 -2.90 -5.46
CA LEU A 279 15.29 -3.17 -6.47
C LEU A 279 14.29 -2.03 -6.61
N LEU A 280 13.70 -1.58 -5.49
CA LEU A 280 12.74 -0.48 -5.50
C LEU A 280 13.34 0.83 -6.00
N HIS A 281 14.58 1.14 -5.63
CA HIS A 281 15.29 2.32 -6.13
C HIS A 281 15.39 2.30 -7.66
N ARG A 282 15.74 1.14 -8.24
CA ARG A 282 15.82 0.99 -9.71
C ARG A 282 14.46 0.97 -10.39
N ILE A 283 13.44 0.37 -9.77
CA ILE A 283 12.06 0.41 -10.28
C ILE A 283 11.53 1.84 -10.30
N ALA A 284 11.89 2.66 -9.32
CA ALA A 284 11.39 4.03 -9.17
C ALA A 284 12.19 5.08 -9.98
N ALA A 285 13.30 4.70 -10.60
CA ALA A 285 14.05 5.59 -11.49
C ALA A 285 13.31 5.78 -12.83
N SER A 286 13.18 7.02 -13.28
CA SER A 286 12.55 7.41 -14.54
C SER A 286 13.18 8.71 -15.10
N PRO A 287 14.50 8.73 -15.36
CA PRO A 287 15.19 9.97 -15.71
C PRO A 287 14.73 10.57 -17.05
N GLU A 288 14.18 9.75 -17.95
CA GLU A 288 13.64 10.18 -19.24
C GLU A 288 12.29 10.90 -19.11
N LEU A 289 11.60 10.75 -17.97
CA LEU A 289 10.34 11.44 -17.67
C LEU A 289 10.31 11.89 -16.19
N PRO A 290 11.14 12.87 -15.79
CA PRO A 290 11.32 13.20 -14.38
C PRO A 290 10.02 13.61 -13.67
N GLY A 291 9.20 14.44 -14.33
CA GLY A 291 7.93 14.93 -13.80
C GLY A 291 6.77 13.93 -13.80
N GLY A 292 6.96 12.76 -14.44
CA GLY A 292 5.95 11.71 -14.60
C GLY A 292 4.71 12.12 -15.40
N THR A 293 3.77 11.19 -15.48
CA THR A 293 2.48 11.33 -16.14
C THR A 293 1.38 11.53 -15.11
N TRP A 294 0.68 12.66 -15.22
CA TRP A 294 -0.39 13.03 -14.30
C TRP A 294 -1.75 12.69 -14.88
N HIS A 295 -2.59 12.06 -14.07
CA HIS A 295 -3.94 11.71 -14.49
C HIS A 295 -4.98 12.14 -13.48
N PRO A 296 -6.14 12.64 -13.94
CA PRO A 296 -7.23 12.99 -13.06
C PRO A 296 -7.79 11.74 -12.38
N ALA A 297 -8.02 11.85 -11.08
CA ALA A 297 -8.64 10.79 -10.30
C ALA A 297 -10.13 10.71 -10.62
N THR A 298 -10.61 9.52 -10.97
CA THR A 298 -12.05 9.29 -11.11
C THR A 298 -12.63 8.93 -9.74
N ARG A 299 -13.60 9.72 -9.27
CA ARG A 299 -14.35 9.41 -8.04
C ARG A 299 -15.74 8.86 -8.39
N PRO A 300 -16.03 7.58 -8.12
CA PRO A 300 -17.37 7.05 -8.34
C PRO A 300 -18.40 7.86 -7.56
N GLY A 301 -19.50 8.25 -8.21
CA GLY A 301 -20.56 9.11 -7.64
C GLY A 301 -21.02 8.70 -6.23
N PRO A 302 -21.26 7.41 -5.95
CA PRO A 302 -21.67 6.93 -4.62
C PRO A 302 -20.63 7.07 -3.50
N VAL A 303 -19.36 7.33 -3.79
CA VAL A 303 -18.30 7.39 -2.77
C VAL A 303 -18.35 8.73 -2.01
N THR A 304 -18.76 8.64 -0.75
CA THR A 304 -18.88 9.76 0.20
C THR A 304 -17.84 9.69 1.31
N ASP A 305 -17.78 10.69 2.18
CA ASP A 305 -16.90 10.65 3.36
C ASP A 305 -17.29 9.54 4.32
N LYS A 306 -18.60 9.34 4.51
CA LYS A 306 -19.12 8.22 5.31
C LYS A 306 -18.65 6.89 4.74
N THR A 307 -18.63 6.75 3.41
CA THR A 307 -18.08 5.57 2.73
C THR A 307 -16.61 5.37 3.09
N LEU A 308 -15.78 6.41 2.96
CA LEU A 308 -14.34 6.32 3.25
C LEU A 308 -14.06 6.03 4.73
N GLN A 309 -14.85 6.62 5.64
CA GLN A 309 -14.77 6.35 7.08
C GLN A 309 -15.16 4.92 7.44
N ALA A 310 -16.15 4.34 6.75
CA ALA A 310 -16.64 2.98 7.01
C ALA A 310 -15.84 1.87 6.31
N ARG A 311 -15.07 2.21 5.26
CA ARG A 311 -14.32 1.24 4.47
C ARG A 311 -13.33 0.44 5.32
N ARG A 312 -13.48 -0.88 5.36
CA ARG A 312 -12.58 -1.81 6.07
C ARG A 312 -12.40 -3.08 5.25
N SER A 313 -11.28 -3.76 5.47
CA SER A 313 -11.13 -5.15 5.00
C SER A 313 -12.02 -6.06 5.84
N ALA A 314 -12.92 -6.78 5.19
CA ALA A 314 -13.88 -7.67 5.86
C ALA A 314 -13.23 -9.00 6.30
N PRO A 315 -13.74 -9.66 7.37
CA PRO A 315 -13.37 -11.03 7.70
C PRO A 315 -13.77 -11.99 6.57
N PRO A 316 -13.15 -13.17 6.44
CA PRO A 316 -13.42 -14.10 5.33
C PRO A 316 -14.87 -14.55 5.27
N ASP A 317 -15.48 -14.79 6.44
CA ASP A 317 -16.86 -15.27 6.57
C ASP A 317 -17.91 -14.28 6.05
N ASP A 318 -17.56 -13.00 5.91
CA ASP A 318 -18.43 -11.95 5.37
C ASP A 318 -18.36 -11.85 3.83
N LEU A 319 -17.59 -12.73 3.17
CA LEU A 319 -17.22 -12.61 1.76
C LEU A 319 -17.75 -13.73 0.86
N ASP A 320 -18.56 -14.65 1.37
CA ASP A 320 -19.00 -15.90 0.72
C ASP A 320 -20.14 -15.73 -0.31
N HIS A 321 -20.87 -14.62 -0.27
CA HIS A 321 -22.00 -14.38 -1.19
C HIS A 321 -21.59 -13.58 -2.44
N PRO A 322 -21.89 -14.03 -3.67
CA PRO A 322 -21.52 -13.30 -4.88
C PRO A 322 -22.25 -11.95 -4.99
N PRO A 323 -21.56 -10.90 -5.49
CA PRO A 323 -22.25 -9.68 -5.88
C PRO A 323 -23.16 -9.97 -7.09
N GLY A 324 -24.37 -9.40 -7.10
CA GLY A 324 -25.23 -9.46 -8.29
C GLY A 324 -24.57 -8.80 -9.51
N GLU A 325 -24.99 -9.22 -10.72
CA GLU A 325 -24.37 -8.86 -12.00
C GLU A 325 -24.18 -7.34 -12.19
N ASP A 326 -25.19 -6.54 -11.86
CA ASP A 326 -25.10 -5.07 -11.94
C ASP A 326 -23.96 -4.49 -11.11
N ARG A 327 -23.77 -5.00 -9.89
CA ARG A 327 -22.72 -4.53 -8.99
C ARG A 327 -21.36 -5.01 -9.48
N LEU A 328 -21.25 -6.26 -9.90
CA LEU A 328 -20.04 -6.83 -10.53
C LEU A 328 -19.60 -5.96 -11.73
N ASN A 329 -20.54 -5.63 -12.61
CA ASN A 329 -20.32 -4.83 -13.81
C ASN A 329 -19.85 -3.40 -13.50
N ARG A 330 -20.38 -2.76 -12.45
CA ARG A 330 -19.95 -1.43 -11.98
C ARG A 330 -18.55 -1.46 -11.36
N LEU A 331 -18.24 -2.51 -10.60
CA LEU A 331 -16.93 -2.67 -9.96
C LEU A 331 -15.84 -2.97 -10.99
N LEU A 332 -16.09 -3.84 -11.97
CA LEU A 332 -15.15 -4.08 -13.09
C LEU A 332 -14.93 -2.82 -13.93
N ALA A 333 -15.97 -2.01 -14.16
CA ALA A 333 -15.80 -0.71 -14.81
C ALA A 333 -14.89 0.20 -13.99
N THR A 334 -15.10 0.26 -12.68
CA THR A 334 -14.27 1.08 -11.77
C THR A 334 -12.82 0.65 -11.83
N ALA A 335 -12.56 -0.65 -11.82
CA ALA A 335 -11.20 -1.19 -11.90
C ALA A 335 -10.52 -0.82 -13.22
N GLY A 336 -11.21 -1.04 -14.34
CA GLY A 336 -10.67 -0.78 -15.68
C GLY A 336 -10.55 0.70 -16.05
N THR A 337 -11.31 1.60 -15.44
CA THR A 337 -11.23 3.04 -15.71
C THR A 337 -10.47 3.83 -14.64
N ALA A 338 -10.01 3.20 -13.55
CA ALA A 338 -9.28 3.89 -12.50
C ALA A 338 -7.94 4.46 -13.00
N ARG A 339 -7.26 3.74 -13.90
CA ARG A 339 -5.99 4.13 -14.52
C ARG A 339 -5.98 3.65 -15.99
N PRO A 340 -5.76 4.53 -16.98
CA PRO A 340 -5.73 4.13 -18.40
C PRO A 340 -4.50 3.28 -18.78
N ASP A 341 -3.42 3.41 -18.01
CA ASP A 341 -2.15 2.67 -18.09
C ASP A 341 -2.09 1.49 -17.11
N GLY A 342 -3.21 1.16 -16.46
CA GLY A 342 -3.30 0.07 -15.50
C GLY A 342 -3.32 -1.32 -16.14
N PRO A 343 -3.15 -2.38 -15.34
CA PRO A 343 -3.29 -3.76 -15.80
C PRO A 343 -4.74 -4.07 -16.23
N ALA A 344 -4.92 -5.19 -16.92
CA ALA A 344 -6.23 -5.72 -17.22
C ALA A 344 -6.92 -6.24 -15.95
N TRP A 345 -8.26 -6.29 -15.99
CA TRP A 345 -9.07 -6.74 -14.87
C TRP A 345 -10.09 -7.79 -15.28
N THR A 346 -10.15 -8.87 -14.51
CA THR A 346 -11.17 -9.91 -14.57
C THR A 346 -11.79 -10.14 -13.19
N ALA A 347 -12.95 -10.81 -13.14
CA ALA A 347 -13.57 -11.23 -11.90
C ALA A 347 -13.99 -12.70 -11.98
N ALA A 348 -13.42 -13.53 -11.11
CA ALA A 348 -13.87 -14.90 -10.91
C ALA A 348 -15.06 -14.90 -9.94
N VAL A 349 -16.19 -15.44 -10.37
CA VAL A 349 -17.44 -15.42 -9.60
C VAL A 349 -17.91 -16.84 -9.34
N GLY A 350 -18.35 -17.10 -8.11
CA GLY A 350 -18.90 -18.37 -7.69
C GLY A 350 -20.40 -18.54 -7.92
N GLY A 351 -20.97 -19.55 -7.27
CA GLY A 351 -22.42 -19.77 -7.20
C GLY A 351 -22.94 -20.74 -8.26
N GLY A 352 -24.19 -20.55 -8.70
CA GLY A 352 -24.89 -21.50 -9.57
C GLY A 352 -24.41 -21.53 -11.02
N ALA A 353 -23.67 -20.51 -11.46
CA ALA A 353 -23.09 -20.42 -12.81
C ALA A 353 -21.69 -19.79 -12.72
N PRO A 354 -20.70 -20.52 -12.17
CA PRO A 354 -19.38 -19.96 -11.93
C PRO A 354 -18.64 -19.69 -13.24
N ALA A 355 -17.99 -18.54 -13.31
CA ALA A 355 -17.28 -18.09 -14.51
C ALA A 355 -16.24 -17.01 -14.18
N LEU A 356 -15.34 -16.81 -15.14
CA LEU A 356 -14.40 -15.68 -15.18
C LEU A 356 -14.94 -14.62 -16.12
N TYR A 357 -15.26 -13.44 -15.59
CA TYR A 357 -15.82 -12.33 -16.35
C TYR A 357 -14.77 -11.25 -16.65
N ALA A 358 -14.85 -10.65 -17.84
CA ALA A 358 -14.15 -9.42 -18.21
C ALA A 358 -15.15 -8.39 -18.75
N LYS A 359 -14.71 -7.14 -18.88
CA LYS A 359 -15.45 -6.13 -19.66
C LYS A 359 -15.27 -6.38 -21.14
N ALA A 360 -16.37 -6.40 -21.90
CA ALA A 360 -16.28 -6.46 -23.35
C ALA A 360 -15.65 -5.17 -23.89
N PRO A 361 -14.62 -5.24 -24.75
CA PRO A 361 -13.99 -4.06 -25.36
C PRO A 361 -15.02 -3.15 -26.02
N GLY A 362 -14.94 -1.84 -25.76
CA GLY A 362 -15.85 -0.84 -26.35
C GLY A 362 -17.30 -0.87 -25.87
N SER A 363 -17.70 -1.82 -25.01
CA SER A 363 -19.07 -1.89 -24.51
C SER A 363 -19.26 -1.06 -23.23
N ARG A 364 -20.35 -0.29 -23.16
CA ARG A 364 -20.83 0.28 -21.90
C ARG A 364 -21.74 -0.73 -21.21
N GLY A 365 -21.13 -1.67 -20.48
CA GLY A 365 -21.84 -2.43 -19.46
C GLY A 365 -22.18 -3.88 -19.77
N ARG A 366 -21.62 -4.49 -20.83
CA ARG A 366 -21.74 -5.94 -21.04
C ARG A 366 -20.52 -6.66 -20.48
N LEU A 367 -20.75 -7.74 -19.73
CA LEU A 367 -19.71 -8.65 -19.28
C LEU A 367 -19.53 -9.77 -20.31
N ASP A 368 -18.27 -10.08 -20.63
CA ASP A 368 -17.91 -11.23 -21.44
C ASP A 368 -17.40 -12.36 -20.54
N VAL A 369 -17.83 -13.58 -20.82
CA VAL A 369 -17.32 -14.79 -20.17
C VAL A 369 -16.00 -15.15 -20.85
N ARG A 370 -14.89 -15.03 -20.12
CA ARG A 370 -13.55 -15.43 -20.56
C ARG A 370 -13.34 -16.94 -20.42
N ALA A 371 -13.88 -17.52 -19.36
CA ALA A 371 -13.86 -18.96 -19.09
C ALA A 371 -15.07 -19.37 -18.26
N SER A 372 -15.53 -20.61 -18.44
CA SER A 372 -16.59 -21.22 -17.64
C SER A 372 -16.00 -22.15 -16.59
N GLY A 373 -16.65 -22.25 -15.43
CA GLY A 373 -16.18 -23.06 -14.31
C GLY A 373 -15.66 -22.21 -13.14
N ASP A 374 -15.50 -22.85 -11.99
CA ASP A 374 -15.09 -22.17 -10.77
C ASP A 374 -13.57 -22.11 -10.64
N ALA A 375 -13.01 -20.92 -10.87
CA ALA A 375 -11.59 -20.67 -10.73
C ALA A 375 -11.14 -20.45 -9.27
N ARG A 376 -12.08 -20.21 -8.34
CA ARG A 376 -11.73 -19.78 -6.96
C ARG A 376 -10.90 -20.81 -6.18
N PRO A 377 -11.10 -22.14 -6.30
CA PRO A 377 -10.22 -23.12 -5.67
C PRO A 377 -8.77 -23.01 -6.14
N THR A 378 -8.55 -22.82 -7.45
CA THR A 378 -7.21 -22.57 -8.02
C THR A 378 -6.63 -21.26 -7.51
N LEU A 379 -7.44 -20.20 -7.47
CA LEU A 379 -7.01 -18.90 -6.93
C LEU A 379 -6.63 -18.98 -5.45
N ALA A 380 -7.33 -19.80 -4.64
CA ALA A 380 -7.00 -20.02 -3.24
C ALA A 380 -5.61 -20.67 -3.08
N HIS A 381 -5.29 -21.65 -3.93
CA HIS A 381 -3.95 -22.24 -3.97
C HIS A 381 -2.89 -21.21 -4.36
N TRP A 382 -3.13 -20.44 -5.42
CA TRP A 382 -2.21 -19.40 -5.87
C TRP A 382 -2.05 -18.24 -4.90
N ALA A 383 -3.06 -17.92 -4.10
CA ALA A 383 -3.01 -16.84 -3.12
C ALA A 383 -2.33 -17.25 -1.80
N ALA A 384 -1.14 -17.85 -1.89
CA ALA A 384 -0.40 -18.40 -0.76
C ALA A 384 -1.17 -19.44 0.06
N GLY A 385 -2.02 -20.24 -0.59
CA GLY A 385 -2.80 -21.28 0.07
C GLY A 385 -3.95 -20.78 0.96
N GLN A 386 -4.39 -19.53 0.80
CA GLN A 386 -5.54 -18.96 1.51
C GLN A 386 -6.86 -19.64 1.10
N GLN A 387 -7.18 -20.76 1.74
CA GLN A 387 -8.30 -21.65 1.36
C GLN A 387 -9.67 -20.96 1.35
N TRP A 388 -9.88 -19.97 2.22
CA TRP A 388 -11.14 -19.23 2.33
C TRP A 388 -11.54 -18.53 1.01
N ILE A 389 -10.58 -18.23 0.13
CA ILE A 389 -10.86 -17.63 -1.19
C ILE A 389 -11.69 -18.56 -2.06
N GLY A 390 -11.55 -19.88 -1.91
CA GLY A 390 -12.32 -20.88 -2.65
C GLY A 390 -13.84 -20.76 -2.43
N GLY A 391 -14.25 -20.27 -1.27
CA GLY A 391 -15.65 -20.04 -0.91
C GLY A 391 -16.16 -18.62 -1.22
N ALA A 392 -15.30 -17.69 -1.63
CA ALA A 392 -15.65 -16.28 -1.71
C ALA A 392 -16.58 -15.94 -2.87
N GLY A 393 -17.51 -15.00 -2.69
CA GLY A 393 -18.51 -14.60 -3.68
C GLY A 393 -17.94 -14.20 -5.03
N ALA A 394 -17.00 -13.24 -5.04
CA ALA A 394 -16.24 -12.87 -6.22
C ALA A 394 -14.80 -12.48 -5.88
N VAL A 395 -13.88 -12.76 -6.79
CA VAL A 395 -12.46 -12.39 -6.71
C VAL A 395 -12.10 -11.57 -7.94
N PHE A 396 -11.87 -10.27 -7.74
CA PHE A 396 -11.38 -9.37 -8.79
C PHE A 396 -9.86 -9.51 -8.88
N LEU A 397 -9.36 -9.67 -10.10
CA LEU A 397 -7.96 -9.95 -10.39
C LEU A 397 -7.42 -8.83 -11.28
N ALA A 398 -6.39 -8.14 -10.80
CA ALA A 398 -5.52 -7.36 -11.65
C ALA A 398 -4.48 -8.30 -12.25
N HIS A 399 -4.37 -8.32 -13.57
CA HIS A 399 -3.42 -9.21 -14.23
C HIS A 399 -2.74 -8.51 -15.41
N GLY A 400 -1.48 -8.91 -15.61
CA GLY A 400 -0.54 -8.32 -16.54
C GLY A 400 0.87 -8.43 -15.97
N CYS A 401 1.81 -7.64 -16.50
CA CYS A 401 3.22 -7.68 -16.11
C CYS A 401 3.92 -9.01 -16.46
N PRO A 402 4.43 -9.14 -17.70
CA PRO A 402 5.25 -10.28 -18.12
C PRO A 402 6.44 -10.56 -17.20
N GLY A 403 6.94 -11.82 -17.21
CA GLY A 403 8.12 -12.21 -16.43
C GLY A 403 9.41 -11.49 -16.84
N ASP A 404 9.46 -10.97 -18.06
CA ASP A 404 10.53 -10.17 -18.64
C ASP A 404 10.22 -8.67 -18.69
N ALA A 405 9.19 -8.20 -17.95
CA ALA A 405 8.77 -6.81 -17.96
C ALA A 405 9.91 -5.85 -17.53
N PRO A 406 10.09 -4.71 -18.23
CA PRO A 406 11.05 -3.70 -17.82
C PRO A 406 10.60 -2.99 -16.53
N PRO A 407 11.51 -2.32 -15.80
CA PRO A 407 11.22 -1.68 -14.51
C PRO A 407 10.00 -0.74 -14.52
N ALA A 408 9.85 0.09 -15.57
CA ALA A 408 8.73 1.02 -15.72
C ALA A 408 7.37 0.30 -15.83
N VAL A 409 7.32 -0.84 -16.51
CA VAL A 409 6.10 -1.66 -16.62
C VAL A 409 5.78 -2.32 -15.28
N VAL A 410 6.79 -2.88 -14.60
CA VAL A 410 6.60 -3.45 -13.26
C VAL A 410 6.06 -2.40 -12.29
N ARG A 411 6.67 -1.21 -12.27
CA ARG A 411 6.25 -0.06 -11.46
C ARG A 411 4.78 0.27 -11.71
N THR A 412 4.45 0.54 -12.97
CA THR A 412 3.12 0.98 -13.39
C THR A 412 2.06 -0.08 -13.09
N CYS A 413 2.31 -1.34 -13.46
CA CYS A 413 1.36 -2.42 -13.22
C CYS A 413 1.01 -2.57 -11.72
N HIS A 414 2.00 -2.57 -10.82
CA HIS A 414 1.73 -2.77 -9.40
C HIS A 414 1.14 -1.53 -8.71
N LEU A 415 1.67 -0.32 -8.98
CA LEU A 415 1.10 0.90 -8.40
C LEU A 415 -0.33 1.14 -8.89
N ALA A 416 -0.58 0.94 -10.19
CA ALA A 416 -1.93 1.08 -10.76
C ALA A 416 -2.88 -0.03 -10.28
N ALA A 417 -2.41 -1.27 -10.10
CA ALA A 417 -3.22 -2.34 -9.50
C ALA A 417 -3.66 -1.99 -8.08
N GLY A 418 -2.73 -1.53 -7.23
CA GLY A 418 -3.04 -1.08 -5.88
C GLY A 418 -4.02 0.09 -5.88
N TYR A 419 -3.81 1.08 -6.76
CA TYR A 419 -4.69 2.23 -6.92
C TYR A 419 -6.12 1.82 -7.32
N ALA A 420 -6.26 1.01 -8.37
CA ALA A 420 -7.54 0.54 -8.86
C ALA A 420 -8.25 -0.34 -7.82
N ALA A 421 -7.53 -1.25 -7.13
CA ALA A 421 -8.11 -2.02 -6.03
C ALA A 421 -8.63 -1.13 -4.89
N GLY A 422 -7.91 -0.08 -4.53
CA GLY A 422 -8.36 0.91 -3.54
C GLY A 422 -9.65 1.64 -3.98
N ALA A 423 -9.73 2.01 -5.26
CA ALA A 423 -10.93 2.60 -5.85
C ALA A 423 -12.13 1.64 -5.86
N VAL A 424 -11.92 0.39 -6.26
CA VAL A 424 -12.94 -0.66 -6.24
C VAL A 424 -13.40 -0.95 -4.81
N GLN A 425 -12.48 -1.00 -3.84
CA GLN A 425 -12.83 -1.23 -2.43
C GLN A 425 -13.74 -0.12 -1.87
N ALA A 426 -13.44 1.14 -2.19
CA ALA A 426 -14.28 2.27 -1.81
C ALA A 426 -15.65 2.23 -2.50
N HIS A 427 -15.70 1.89 -3.78
CA HIS A 427 -16.96 1.75 -4.50
C HIS A 427 -17.80 0.57 -3.99
N ALA A 428 -17.18 -0.57 -3.72
CA ALA A 428 -17.84 -1.73 -3.11
C ALA A 428 -18.48 -1.35 -1.76
N THR A 429 -17.74 -0.62 -0.92
CA THR A 429 -18.26 -0.09 0.35
C THR A 429 -19.47 0.83 0.12
N ALA A 430 -19.43 1.70 -0.89
CA ALA A 430 -20.55 2.58 -1.23
C ALA A 430 -21.80 1.81 -1.70
N LEU A 431 -21.60 0.66 -2.32
CA LEU A 431 -22.67 -0.25 -2.75
C LEU A 431 -23.15 -1.19 -1.63
N GLY A 432 -22.65 -1.04 -0.40
CA GLY A 432 -23.00 -1.88 0.74
C GLY A 432 -22.39 -3.28 0.70
N LEU A 433 -21.34 -3.47 -0.11
CA LEU A 433 -20.61 -4.74 -0.22
C LEU A 433 -19.44 -4.80 0.77
N ARG A 434 -19.04 -6.02 1.10
CA ARG A 434 -17.85 -6.34 1.88
C ARG A 434 -16.70 -6.62 0.94
N SER A 435 -15.47 -6.30 1.35
CA SER A 435 -14.31 -6.52 0.49
C SER A 435 -13.00 -6.71 1.26
N ARG A 436 -12.05 -7.42 0.67
CA ARG A 436 -10.72 -7.68 1.24
C ARG A 436 -9.64 -7.81 0.16
N PRO A 437 -8.59 -6.96 0.18
CA PRO A 437 -7.47 -7.07 -0.76
C PRO A 437 -6.62 -8.31 -0.53
N ILE A 438 -6.01 -8.84 -1.61
CA ILE A 438 -5.09 -9.98 -1.62
C ILE A 438 -3.84 -9.61 -2.42
N GLY A 439 -2.72 -9.43 -1.72
CA GLY A 439 -1.50 -8.88 -2.31
C GLY A 439 -0.46 -9.89 -2.77
N SER A 440 -0.61 -11.19 -2.46
CA SER A 440 0.41 -12.20 -2.75
C SER A 440 -0.16 -13.34 -3.59
N TRP A 441 0.53 -13.66 -4.69
CA TRP A 441 0.13 -14.63 -5.70
C TRP A 441 1.34 -15.46 -6.16
N GLN A 442 1.23 -16.78 -6.15
CA GLN A 442 2.28 -17.74 -6.48
C GLN A 442 1.84 -18.61 -7.65
N GLN A 443 2.74 -18.77 -8.63
CA GLN A 443 2.51 -19.57 -9.84
C GLN A 443 1.22 -19.15 -10.59
N ALA A 444 0.80 -17.89 -10.39
CA ALA A 444 -0.48 -17.35 -10.82
C ALA A 444 -0.41 -16.76 -12.24
N ASP A 445 -0.01 -17.58 -13.19
CA ASP A 445 -0.01 -17.23 -14.62
C ASP A 445 -1.42 -17.47 -15.19
N LEU A 446 -2.23 -16.42 -15.16
CA LEU A 446 -3.63 -16.48 -15.59
C LEU A 446 -3.72 -16.78 -17.08
N GLY A 447 -2.86 -16.15 -17.90
CA GLY A 447 -2.79 -16.38 -19.33
C GLY A 447 -2.52 -17.86 -19.66
N ALA A 448 -1.48 -18.44 -19.06
CA ALA A 448 -1.16 -19.85 -19.26
C ALA A 448 -2.31 -20.78 -18.84
N ALA A 449 -2.99 -20.49 -17.72
CA ALA A 449 -4.14 -21.27 -17.28
C ALA A 449 -5.36 -21.15 -18.18
N LEU A 450 -5.46 -20.08 -18.97
CA LEU A 450 -6.48 -19.88 -20.01
C LEU A 450 -6.04 -20.40 -21.39
N GLY A 451 -4.87 -21.03 -21.50
CA GLY A 451 -4.32 -21.56 -22.75
C GLY A 451 -3.60 -20.54 -23.62
N GLU A 452 -3.32 -19.34 -23.10
CA GLU A 452 -2.51 -18.31 -23.76
C GLU A 452 -1.00 -18.57 -23.57
N ALA A 453 -0.16 -17.75 -24.20
CA ALA A 453 1.29 -17.89 -24.10
C ALA A 453 1.77 -17.69 -22.64
N PRO A 454 2.55 -18.63 -22.09
CA PRO A 454 2.99 -18.55 -20.71
C PRO A 454 3.98 -17.39 -20.48
N GLY A 455 4.06 -16.94 -19.25
CA GLY A 455 4.98 -15.91 -18.80
C GLY A 455 4.49 -14.48 -19.08
N ARG A 456 3.30 -14.29 -19.65
CA ARG A 456 2.83 -12.97 -20.15
C ARG A 456 1.79 -12.30 -19.27
N ASP A 457 0.81 -13.06 -18.75
CA ASP A 457 -0.35 -12.49 -18.05
C ASP A 457 -0.48 -13.04 -16.62
N TRP A 458 0.32 -12.47 -15.72
CA TRP A 458 0.38 -12.88 -14.31
C TRP A 458 -0.61 -12.09 -13.47
N ILE A 459 -1.21 -12.73 -12.47
CA ILE A 459 -1.96 -12.00 -11.45
C ILE A 459 -0.98 -11.15 -10.62
N VAL A 460 -1.21 -9.84 -10.57
CA VAL A 460 -0.37 -8.89 -9.82
C VAL A 460 -1.02 -8.45 -8.51
N HIS A 461 -2.36 -8.49 -8.43
CA HIS A 461 -3.12 -8.10 -7.24
C HIS A 461 -4.53 -8.67 -7.31
N GLY A 462 -5.24 -8.71 -6.18
CA GLY A 462 -6.67 -8.98 -6.20
C GLY A 462 -7.46 -8.34 -5.06
N LEU A 463 -8.77 -8.38 -5.24
CA LEU A 463 -9.75 -7.89 -4.28
C LEU A 463 -10.92 -8.86 -4.23
N VAL A 464 -11.11 -9.50 -3.08
CA VAL A 464 -12.30 -10.30 -2.83
C VAL A 464 -13.46 -9.38 -2.49
N VAL A 465 -14.65 -9.65 -3.02
CA VAL A 465 -15.87 -8.90 -2.76
C VAL A 465 -17.02 -9.86 -2.48
N GLY A 466 -17.75 -9.60 -1.40
CA GLY A 466 -18.95 -10.34 -1.03
C GLY A 466 -20.15 -9.43 -0.81
N ALA A 467 -21.34 -9.93 -1.13
CA ALA A 467 -22.60 -9.32 -0.72
C ALA A 467 -22.90 -9.65 0.75
N PRO A 468 -23.56 -8.77 1.50
CA PRO A 468 -24.06 -9.12 2.82
C PRO A 468 -25.12 -10.22 2.70
N SER A 469 -25.16 -11.12 3.69
CA SER A 469 -26.21 -12.13 3.79
C SER A 469 -27.60 -11.47 3.79
N PRO A 470 -28.60 -12.02 3.08
CA PRO A 470 -29.97 -11.52 3.17
C PRO A 470 -30.48 -11.62 4.61
N PRO A 471 -31.19 -10.60 5.14
CA PRO A 471 -31.80 -10.69 6.45
C PRO A 471 -32.83 -11.83 6.44
N GLY A 472 -32.60 -12.88 7.26
CA GLY A 472 -33.55 -13.99 7.45
C GLY A 472 -33.00 -15.41 7.27
N ARG A 473 -31.75 -15.60 6.84
CA ARG A 473 -31.09 -16.91 6.93
C ARG A 473 -30.38 -17.03 8.27
N VAL A 474 -31.04 -17.67 9.23
CA VAL A 474 -30.36 -18.28 10.37
C VAL A 474 -29.40 -19.32 9.78
N ALA A 475 -28.11 -19.22 10.10
CA ALA A 475 -27.13 -20.24 9.72
C ALA A 475 -27.64 -21.62 10.17
N PRO A 476 -27.48 -22.70 9.39
CA PRO A 476 -27.71 -24.05 9.91
C PRO A 476 -26.84 -24.20 11.16
N GLY A 477 -27.48 -24.39 12.31
CA GLY A 477 -26.78 -24.50 13.58
C GLY A 477 -25.74 -25.60 13.48
N PHE A 478 -24.45 -25.22 13.61
CA PHE A 478 -23.46 -26.18 14.06
C PHE A 478 -23.93 -26.65 15.43
N VAL A 479 -24.28 -27.93 15.52
CA VAL A 479 -24.46 -28.62 16.79
C VAL A 479 -23.15 -28.48 17.53
N ARG A 480 -23.10 -27.57 18.51
CA ARG A 480 -22.04 -27.58 19.51
C ARG A 480 -22.21 -28.86 20.31
N HIS A 481 -21.37 -29.85 20.06
CA HIS A 481 -21.19 -30.92 21.03
C HIS A 481 -20.68 -30.28 22.34
N PRO A 482 -21.33 -30.53 23.49
CA PRO A 482 -20.83 -30.03 24.76
C PRO A 482 -19.46 -30.67 25.06
N PRO A 483 -18.54 -29.93 25.69
CA PRO A 483 -17.26 -30.49 26.10
C PRO A 483 -17.50 -31.60 27.13
N THR A 484 -17.03 -32.81 26.82
CA THR A 484 -16.96 -33.92 27.76
C THR A 484 -16.14 -33.50 28.97
N SER A 485 -16.80 -33.49 30.13
CA SER A 485 -16.21 -33.18 31.43
C SER A 485 -15.45 -34.42 31.90
N GLU A 486 -14.19 -34.58 31.52
CA GLU A 486 -13.28 -35.49 32.21
C GLU A 486 -12.51 -34.71 33.28
N THR A 487 -13.00 -34.84 34.51
CA THR A 487 -12.34 -34.38 35.73
C THR A 487 -11.10 -35.24 36.00
N PRO A 488 -9.88 -34.69 36.08
CA PRO A 488 -8.73 -35.46 36.53
C PRO A 488 -8.80 -35.71 38.05
N PRO A 489 -8.35 -36.88 38.55
CA PRO A 489 -8.42 -37.19 39.97
C PRO A 489 -7.42 -36.35 40.79
N ALA A 490 -7.86 -35.97 41.99
CA ALA A 490 -7.09 -35.15 42.93
C ALA A 490 -5.82 -35.86 43.44
N PRO A 491 -4.68 -35.16 43.58
CA PRO A 491 -3.49 -35.71 44.22
C PRO A 491 -3.57 -35.60 45.76
N THR A 492 -3.16 -36.69 46.43
CA THR A 492 -3.00 -36.84 47.89
C THR A 492 -1.82 -36.01 48.43
N PRO A 493 -1.84 -35.58 49.71
CA PRO A 493 -0.89 -34.58 50.24
C PRO A 493 0.40 -35.22 50.77
N ILE A 494 1.55 -34.60 50.48
CA ILE A 494 2.83 -34.88 51.15
C ILE A 494 3.40 -33.57 51.72
N ALA A 495 3.95 -33.68 52.93
CA ALA A 495 4.38 -32.65 53.88
C ALA A 495 5.63 -31.82 53.46
N PRO A 496 5.96 -30.71 54.17
CA PRO A 496 6.77 -29.61 53.63
C PRO A 496 8.27 -29.65 54.02
N THR A 497 9.11 -29.06 53.17
CA THR A 497 10.52 -28.71 53.45
C THR A 497 10.94 -27.46 52.63
N PRO A 498 12.02 -26.72 53.01
CA PRO A 498 12.01 -25.25 53.17
C PRO A 498 12.61 -24.48 51.96
N PRO A 499 12.70 -23.13 52.01
CA PRO A 499 12.74 -22.29 50.81
C PRO A 499 14.14 -22.20 50.22
N VAL A 500 14.21 -22.23 48.89
CA VAL A 500 15.38 -21.78 48.12
C VAL A 500 14.97 -20.55 47.32
N THR A 501 15.70 -19.47 47.54
CA THR A 501 15.60 -18.17 46.88
C THR A 501 15.97 -18.23 45.40
N SER A 502 15.12 -17.71 44.51
CA SER A 502 15.53 -17.24 43.18
C SER A 502 14.57 -16.21 42.58
N THR A 503 15.12 -15.01 42.36
CA THR A 503 15.03 -14.07 41.23
C THR A 503 13.68 -13.82 40.51
N PRO A 504 13.29 -12.53 40.27
CA PRO A 504 11.98 -12.21 39.70
C PRO A 504 11.88 -12.55 38.20
N ALA A 505 10.78 -13.23 37.86
CA ALA A 505 10.40 -13.63 36.52
C ALA A 505 10.02 -12.43 35.63
N ALA A 506 10.41 -12.51 34.35
CA ALA A 506 10.03 -11.60 33.29
C ALA A 506 8.52 -11.72 32.97
N PRO A 507 7.84 -10.64 32.55
CA PRO A 507 6.41 -10.68 32.27
C PRO A 507 6.09 -11.47 31.00
N ALA A 508 4.99 -12.23 31.09
CA ALA A 508 4.46 -13.12 30.08
C ALA A 508 4.17 -12.44 28.75
N ALA A 509 4.45 -13.16 27.65
CA ALA A 509 4.07 -12.78 26.30
C ALA A 509 2.53 -12.79 26.14
N PRO A 510 1.95 -11.81 25.39
CA PRO A 510 0.53 -11.85 25.05
C PRO A 510 0.25 -12.93 23.99
N PRO A 511 -0.95 -13.53 24.00
CA PRO A 511 -1.30 -14.67 23.16
C PRO A 511 -1.67 -14.25 21.73
N GLY A 512 -1.43 -15.15 20.77
CA GLY A 512 -2.11 -15.16 19.48
C GLY A 512 -1.21 -15.00 18.26
N GLU A 513 -0.48 -16.07 17.93
CA GLU A 513 -0.10 -16.35 16.56
C GLU A 513 -1.37 -16.44 15.70
N GLU A 514 -1.60 -15.45 14.85
CA GLU A 514 -2.59 -15.51 13.78
C GLU A 514 -1.80 -15.52 12.46
N GLU A 515 -1.83 -16.70 11.82
CA GLU A 515 -1.38 -17.06 10.47
C GLU A 515 -0.31 -16.16 9.83
N ARG A 516 0.95 -16.50 10.13
CA ARG A 516 2.01 -16.35 9.13
C ARG A 516 1.76 -17.39 8.01
N PRO A 517 1.90 -17.02 6.74
CA PRO A 517 1.72 -17.95 5.62
C PRO A 517 2.76 -19.07 5.60
#